data_AF-A0A2M4AZ90-F1
#
_entry.id   AF-A0A2M4AZ90-F1
#
_cell.length_a   1.000
_cell.length_b   1.000
_cell.length_c   1.000
_cell.angle_alpha   90.00
_cell.angle_beta   90.00
_cell.angle_gamma   90.00
#
_symmetry.space_group_name_H-M   'P 1'
#
loop_
_entity.id
_entity.type
_entity.pdbx_description
1 polymer ?
#
loop_
_entity_poly.entity_id
_entity_poly.type
_entity_poly.pdbx_seq_one_letter_code
_entity_poly.pdbx_strand_id
1 'polypeptide(L)'
;KSGSAYIYSYVCIGEFMAFIIGWNLMLEYIIGSASVSRGLSLYIDTLANDTMKVRFREVAPIEWDFMSEYFDFFAFSVAILLGVALAFGLKKSTMVNNAFTVLNIFIVLFVIVAGAINADLDNWRISPESVPAMYNAGEGGFFPFGFEGTLRGAATCFFGFVGFDCIATTGEEVRNPRRAIPRAILLSLCTIFLAYFGVSTVLTLMWPYYKQDVNAPLPHVFNEIGWNFAKWIVAIGGIIGLVASLFGAMFPQPRIIYAMAQDGLI
;
A
#
# COMPACT_ATOMS: atom_id res chain seq x y z
N LYS A 1 -26.20 -9.55 8.68
CA LYS A 1 -26.05 -8.81 7.41
C LYS A 1 -24.71 -8.09 7.46
N SER A 2 -23.84 -8.46 6.53
CA SER A 2 -22.47 -7.96 6.38
C SER A 2 -22.39 -6.44 6.51
N GLY A 3 -21.44 -5.95 7.31
CA GLY A 3 -21.32 -4.54 7.69
C GLY A 3 -20.50 -3.72 6.70
N SER A 4 -20.66 -3.90 5.39
CA SER A 4 -19.96 -3.07 4.41
C SER A 4 -20.65 -1.69 4.24
N ALA A 5 -19.91 -0.69 3.76
CA ALA A 5 -20.46 0.62 3.40
C ALA A 5 -21.63 0.51 2.40
N TYR A 6 -21.65 -0.54 1.57
CA TYR A 6 -22.81 -0.92 0.75
C TYR A 6 -24.07 -1.14 1.59
N ILE A 7 -24.03 -2.05 2.58
CA ILE A 7 -25.21 -2.39 3.41
C ILE A 7 -25.63 -1.21 4.28
N TYR A 8 -24.68 -0.44 4.82
CA TYR A 8 -25.03 0.76 5.58
C TYR A 8 -25.77 1.79 4.71
N SER A 9 -25.34 1.98 3.47
CA SER A 9 -26.00 2.88 2.54
C SER A 9 -27.36 2.36 2.07
N TYR A 10 -27.47 1.05 1.84
CA TYR A 10 -28.73 0.39 1.49
C TYR A 10 -29.80 0.59 2.57
N VAL A 11 -29.42 0.42 3.83
CA VAL A 11 -30.34 0.53 4.97
C VAL A 11 -30.64 1.99 5.34
N CYS A 12 -29.64 2.88 5.30
CA CYS A 12 -29.80 4.25 5.79
C CYS A 12 -30.29 5.26 4.74
N ILE A 13 -29.92 5.07 3.47
CA ILE A 13 -30.13 6.06 2.41
C ILE A 13 -31.07 5.51 1.33
N GLY A 14 -30.80 4.30 0.85
CA GLY A 14 -31.62 3.62 -0.13
C GLY A 14 -30.82 2.92 -1.22
N GLU A 15 -31.55 2.19 -2.06
CA GLU A 15 -31.01 1.25 -3.04
C GLU A 15 -30.10 1.90 -4.09
N PHE A 16 -30.49 3.04 -4.66
CA PHE A 16 -29.70 3.72 -5.69
C PHE A 16 -28.31 4.15 -5.19
N MET A 17 -28.25 4.69 -3.97
CA MET A 17 -26.96 5.10 -3.38
C MET A 17 -26.12 3.88 -2.97
N ALA A 18 -26.77 2.81 -2.50
CA ALA A 18 -26.10 1.55 -2.26
C ALA A 18 -25.50 0.97 -3.54
N PHE A 19 -26.23 1.00 -4.66
CA PHE A 19 -25.73 0.58 -5.96
C PHE A 19 -24.47 1.34 -6.36
N ILE A 20 -24.49 2.68 -6.30
CA ILE A 20 -23.31 3.51 -6.63
C ILE A 20 -22.12 3.15 -5.73
N ILE A 21 -22.34 3.03 -4.43
CA ILE A 21 -21.27 2.71 -3.46
C ILE A 21 -20.73 1.30 -3.68
N GLY A 22 -21.59 0.32 -3.95
CA GLY A 22 -21.20 -1.05 -4.25
C GLY A 22 -20.30 -1.12 -5.49
N TRP A 23 -20.68 -0.45 -6.58
CA TRP A 23 -19.85 -0.35 -7.79
C TRP A 23 -18.53 0.39 -7.55
N ASN A 24 -18.54 1.46 -6.75
CA ASN A 24 -17.30 2.16 -6.39
C ASN A 24 -16.36 1.26 -5.59
N LEU A 25 -16.86 0.55 -4.58
CA LEU A 25 -16.07 -0.40 -3.80
C LEU A 25 -15.50 -1.52 -4.69
N MET A 26 -16.28 -2.07 -5.63
CA MET A 26 -15.77 -3.07 -6.56
C MET A 26 -14.60 -2.53 -7.39
N LEU A 27 -14.73 -1.31 -7.93
CA LEU A 27 -13.65 -0.66 -8.68
C LEU A 27 -12.44 -0.38 -7.79
N GLU A 28 -12.65 0.10 -6.56
CA GLU A 28 -11.60 0.36 -5.58
C GLU A 28 -10.77 -0.89 -5.29
N TYR A 29 -11.41 -2.05 -5.04
CA TYR A 29 -10.70 -3.30 -4.79
C TYR A 29 -9.96 -3.84 -6.02
N ILE A 30 -10.52 -3.67 -7.23
CA ILE A 30 -9.86 -4.05 -8.49
C ILE A 30 -8.61 -3.20 -8.72
N ILE A 31 -8.76 -1.88 -8.64
CA ILE A 31 -7.66 -0.92 -8.82
C ILE A 31 -6.61 -1.11 -7.71
N GLY A 32 -7.04 -1.33 -6.47
CA GLY A 32 -6.18 -1.61 -5.33
C GLY A 32 -5.34 -2.85 -5.54
N SER A 33 -5.96 -3.97 -5.91
CA SER A 33 -5.27 -5.23 -6.17
C SER A 33 -4.27 -5.11 -7.34
N ALA A 34 -4.67 -4.45 -8.43
CA ALA A 34 -3.77 -4.20 -9.57
C ALA A 34 -2.58 -3.31 -9.18
N SER A 35 -2.83 -2.24 -8.43
CA SER A 35 -1.80 -1.28 -7.98
C SER A 35 -0.80 -1.93 -7.03
N VAL A 36 -1.25 -2.73 -6.07
CA VAL A 36 -0.36 -3.44 -5.14
C VAL A 36 0.44 -4.52 -5.88
N SER A 37 -0.16 -5.25 -6.83
CA SER A 37 0.57 -6.22 -7.64
C SER A 37 1.65 -5.56 -8.50
N ARG A 38 1.34 -4.42 -9.11
CA ARG A 38 2.32 -3.61 -9.86
C ARG A 38 3.42 -3.08 -8.93
N GLY A 39 3.07 -2.60 -7.74
CA GLY A 39 4.02 -2.16 -6.73
C GLY A 39 4.98 -3.27 -6.30
N LEU A 40 4.47 -4.50 -6.11
CA LEU A 40 5.29 -5.67 -5.82
C LEU A 40 6.27 -6.00 -6.95
N SER A 41 5.81 -5.94 -8.21
CA SER A 41 6.65 -6.16 -9.37
C SER A 41 7.78 -5.13 -9.46
N LEU A 42 7.46 -3.84 -9.34
CA LEU A 42 8.44 -2.75 -9.34
C LEU A 42 9.44 -2.88 -8.19
N TYR A 43 8.96 -3.21 -6.99
CA TYR A 43 9.80 -3.39 -5.81
C TYR A 43 10.82 -4.52 -6.00
N ILE A 44 10.39 -5.67 -6.52
CA ILE A 44 11.28 -6.80 -6.82
C ILE A 44 12.23 -6.45 -7.97
N ASP A 45 11.74 -5.78 -9.01
CA ASP A 45 12.55 -5.39 -10.16
C ASP A 45 13.67 -4.44 -9.75
N THR A 46 13.38 -3.44 -8.90
CA THR A 46 14.39 -2.55 -8.34
C THR A 46 15.44 -3.29 -7.52
N LEU A 47 15.06 -4.33 -6.75
CA LEU A 47 16.01 -5.20 -6.07
C LEU A 47 16.84 -6.08 -7.03
N ALA A 48 16.32 -6.34 -8.23
CA ALA A 48 16.97 -7.07 -9.31
C ALA A 48 17.66 -6.15 -10.34
N ASN A 49 17.98 -4.91 -9.96
CA ASN A 49 18.62 -3.90 -10.82
C ASN A 49 17.87 -3.66 -12.14
N ASP A 50 16.54 -3.58 -12.07
CA ASP A 50 15.67 -3.23 -13.21
C ASP A 50 15.73 -4.20 -14.40
N THR A 51 16.11 -5.46 -14.15
CA THR A 51 16.28 -6.45 -15.21
C THR A 51 14.95 -6.87 -15.85
N MET A 52 13.87 -6.93 -15.05
CA MET A 52 12.54 -7.35 -15.51
C MET A 52 11.92 -6.31 -16.42
N LYS A 53 11.92 -5.02 -16.07
CA LYS A 53 11.37 -3.98 -16.94
C LYS A 53 12.08 -3.91 -18.29
N VAL A 54 13.40 -4.09 -18.33
CA VAL A 54 14.17 -4.11 -19.58
C VAL A 54 13.70 -5.27 -20.46
N ARG A 55 13.60 -6.49 -19.92
CA ARG A 55 13.12 -7.64 -20.70
C ARG A 55 11.66 -7.55 -21.09
N PHE A 56 10.79 -7.03 -20.24
CA PHE A 56 9.37 -6.90 -20.57
C PHE A 56 9.12 -5.84 -21.64
N ARG A 57 9.88 -4.73 -21.65
CA ARG A 57 9.85 -3.74 -22.74
C ARG A 57 10.26 -4.35 -24.08
N GLU A 58 11.21 -5.29 -24.09
CA GLU A 58 11.63 -5.95 -25.34
C GLU A 58 10.62 -7.00 -25.82
N VAL A 59 9.98 -7.74 -24.90
CA VAL A 59 9.07 -8.86 -25.24
C VAL A 59 7.65 -8.39 -25.54
N ALA A 60 7.14 -7.42 -24.77
CA ALA A 60 5.77 -6.93 -24.87
C ALA A 60 5.68 -5.43 -24.59
N PRO A 61 6.24 -4.59 -25.49
CA PRO A 61 6.09 -3.14 -25.41
C PRO A 61 4.62 -2.74 -25.62
N ILE A 62 4.22 -1.65 -24.98
CA ILE A 62 2.91 -1.02 -25.18
C ILE A 62 3.17 0.42 -25.61
N GLU A 63 2.76 0.77 -26.83
CA GLU A 63 3.02 2.07 -27.45
C GLU A 63 1.80 3.00 -27.33
N TRP A 64 1.34 3.22 -26.09
CA TRP A 64 0.22 4.12 -25.83
C TRP A 64 0.52 5.04 -24.64
N ASP A 65 0.48 6.35 -24.88
CA ASP A 65 0.91 7.38 -23.93
C ASP A 65 0.17 7.34 -22.57
N PHE A 66 -1.03 6.76 -22.53
CA PHE A 66 -1.83 6.63 -21.32
C PHE A 66 -1.62 5.30 -20.57
N MET A 67 -0.92 4.32 -21.16
CA MET A 67 -0.66 3.02 -20.54
C MET A 67 0.78 2.91 -20.02
N SER A 68 1.04 1.85 -19.24
CA SER A 68 2.41 1.41 -18.93
C SER A 68 3.17 1.15 -20.23
N GLU A 69 4.47 1.44 -20.27
CA GLU A 69 5.33 1.23 -21.44
C GLU A 69 5.50 -0.24 -21.85
N TYR A 70 5.13 -1.17 -20.96
CA TYR A 70 5.23 -2.61 -21.20
C TYR A 70 4.15 -3.38 -20.43
N PHE A 71 3.86 -4.58 -20.91
CA PHE A 71 3.02 -5.54 -20.20
C PHE A 71 3.81 -6.22 -19.07
N ASP A 72 3.35 -6.05 -17.84
CA ASP A 72 4.00 -6.63 -16.65
C ASP A 72 3.54 -8.07 -16.40
N PHE A 73 4.27 -9.03 -16.96
CA PHE A 73 4.00 -10.45 -16.80
C PHE A 73 4.04 -10.90 -15.33
N PHE A 74 4.89 -10.30 -14.50
CA PHE A 74 5.03 -10.68 -13.11
C PHE A 74 3.83 -10.22 -12.28
N ALA A 75 3.46 -8.95 -12.39
CA ALA A 75 2.28 -8.42 -11.71
C ALA A 75 0.99 -9.17 -12.14
N PHE A 76 0.86 -9.46 -13.43
CA PHE A 76 -0.26 -10.24 -13.96
C PHE A 76 -0.30 -11.66 -13.36
N SER A 77 0.83 -12.36 -13.36
CA SER A 77 0.92 -13.74 -12.87
C SER A 77 0.64 -13.83 -11.37
N VAL A 78 1.21 -12.93 -10.56
CA VAL A 78 1.01 -12.95 -9.10
C VAL A 78 -0.46 -12.68 -8.75
N ALA A 79 -1.11 -11.72 -9.42
CA ALA A 79 -2.53 -11.44 -9.20
C ALA A 79 -3.40 -12.66 -9.53
N ILE A 80 -3.17 -13.34 -10.66
CA ILE A 80 -3.90 -14.57 -11.02
C ILE A 80 -3.64 -15.68 -10.01
N LEU A 81 -2.39 -15.93 -9.65
CA LEU A 81 -2.02 -16.99 -8.72
C LEU A 81 -2.70 -16.80 -7.36
N LEU A 82 -2.71 -15.59 -6.82
CA LEU A 82 -3.40 -15.28 -5.57
C LEU A 82 -4.91 -15.35 -5.69
N GLY A 83 -5.48 -14.90 -6.81
CA GLY A 83 -6.92 -15.05 -7.09
C GLY A 83 -7.36 -16.52 -7.11
N VAL A 84 -6.58 -17.38 -7.76
CA VAL A 84 -6.81 -18.83 -7.80
C VAL A 84 -6.64 -19.44 -6.41
N ALA A 85 -5.60 -19.06 -5.66
CA ALA A 85 -5.39 -19.54 -4.30
C ALA A 85 -6.55 -19.17 -3.35
N LEU A 86 -7.10 -17.97 -3.50
CA LEU A 86 -8.29 -17.52 -2.78
C LEU A 86 -9.53 -18.35 -3.13
N ALA A 87 -9.71 -18.72 -4.40
CA ALA A 87 -10.84 -19.52 -4.87
C ALA A 87 -10.88 -20.94 -4.27
N PHE A 88 -9.72 -21.56 -4.02
CA PHE A 88 -9.64 -22.89 -3.39
C PHE A 88 -9.92 -22.91 -1.88
N GLY A 89 -10.18 -21.74 -1.28
CA GLY A 89 -10.71 -21.63 0.08
C GLY A 89 -9.64 -21.74 1.16
N LEU A 90 -9.49 -20.65 1.92
CA LEU A 90 -8.50 -20.55 2.98
C LEU A 90 -9.14 -20.82 4.33
N LYS A 91 -9.47 -22.08 4.60
CA LYS A 91 -9.95 -22.52 5.93
C LYS A 91 -8.93 -22.28 7.06
N LYS A 92 -7.67 -21.95 6.73
CA LYS A 92 -6.62 -21.53 7.70
C LYS A 92 -6.19 -20.05 7.56
N SER A 93 -6.94 -19.22 6.82
CA SER A 93 -6.55 -17.84 6.45
C SER A 93 -6.18 -16.96 7.64
N THR A 94 -6.95 -17.03 8.74
CA THR A 94 -6.80 -16.11 9.88
C THR A 94 -5.44 -16.25 10.59
N MET A 95 -4.91 -17.47 10.74
CA MET A 95 -3.57 -17.64 11.35
C MET A 95 -2.47 -17.08 10.45
N VAL A 96 -2.55 -17.34 9.15
CA VAL A 96 -1.57 -16.85 8.17
C VAL A 96 -1.59 -15.33 8.12
N ASN A 97 -2.79 -14.74 8.07
CA ASN A 97 -2.98 -13.30 8.10
C ASN A 97 -2.44 -12.65 9.38
N ASN A 98 -2.67 -13.27 10.54
CA ASN A 98 -2.12 -12.79 11.81
C ASN A 98 -0.60 -12.86 11.83
N ALA A 99 0.00 -13.95 11.33
CA ALA A 99 1.45 -14.10 11.25
C ALA A 99 2.08 -13.02 10.35
N PHE A 100 1.51 -12.78 9.16
CA PHE A 100 1.96 -11.71 8.27
C PHE A 100 1.79 -10.32 8.90
N THR A 101 0.69 -10.08 9.61
CA THR A 101 0.45 -8.81 10.29
C THR A 101 1.48 -8.55 11.38
N VAL A 102 1.77 -9.54 12.23
CA VAL A 102 2.78 -9.43 13.30
C VAL A 102 4.16 -9.18 12.70
N LEU A 103 4.51 -9.90 11.63
CA LEU A 103 5.78 -9.71 10.93
C LEU A 103 5.87 -8.29 10.33
N ASN A 104 4.82 -7.80 9.67
CA ASN A 104 4.78 -6.44 9.12
C ASN A 104 4.95 -5.37 10.20
N ILE A 105 4.28 -5.51 11.34
CA ILE A 105 4.44 -4.60 12.48
C ILE A 105 5.89 -4.63 12.97
N PHE A 106 6.50 -5.82 13.08
CA PHE A 106 7.90 -5.94 13.46
C PHE A 106 8.84 -5.23 12.48
N ILE A 107 8.64 -5.40 11.17
CA ILE A 107 9.45 -4.74 10.12
C ILE A 107 9.31 -3.22 10.22
N VAL A 108 8.08 -2.71 10.39
CA VAL A 108 7.84 -1.27 10.56
C VAL A 108 8.56 -0.73 11.80
N LEU A 109 8.45 -1.42 12.94
CA LEU A 109 9.16 -1.03 14.15
C LEU A 109 10.68 -1.07 13.96
N PHE A 110 11.19 -2.10 13.27
CA PHE A 110 12.60 -2.18 12.91
C PHE A 110 13.04 -0.99 12.06
N VAL A 111 12.29 -0.61 11.04
CA VAL A 111 12.57 0.56 10.20
C VAL A 111 12.61 1.84 11.03
N ILE A 112 11.64 2.04 11.92
CA ILE A 112 11.59 3.23 12.78
C ILE A 112 12.82 3.28 13.71
N VAL A 113 13.17 2.17 14.36
CA VAL A 113 14.31 2.12 15.27
C VAL A 113 15.64 2.27 14.52
N ALA A 114 15.86 1.47 13.47
CA ALA A 114 17.09 1.51 12.68
C ALA A 114 17.27 2.85 11.96
N GLY A 115 16.18 3.45 11.49
CA GLY A 115 16.20 4.75 10.86
C GLY A 115 16.45 5.89 11.85
N ALA A 116 15.88 5.83 13.06
CA ALA A 116 16.16 6.81 14.11
C ALA A 116 17.64 6.81 14.54
N ILE A 117 18.32 5.66 14.52
CA ILE A 117 19.76 5.56 14.82
C ILE A 117 20.62 6.26 13.74
N ASN A 118 20.15 6.27 12.49
CA ASN A 118 20.86 6.86 11.35
C ASN A 118 20.23 8.19 10.89
N ALA A 119 19.40 8.81 11.74
CA ALA A 119 18.70 10.04 11.41
C ALA A 119 19.65 11.24 11.50
N ASP A 120 19.62 12.09 10.47
CA ASP A 120 20.34 13.34 10.42
C ASP A 120 19.35 14.50 10.21
N LEU A 121 19.31 15.43 11.18
CA LEU A 121 18.45 16.62 11.13
C LEU A 121 18.84 17.59 10.01
N ASP A 122 20.07 17.50 9.51
CA ASP A 122 20.53 18.34 8.40
C ASP A 122 19.77 18.02 7.10
N ASN A 123 19.25 16.79 6.95
CA ASN A 123 18.39 16.41 5.83
C ASN A 123 17.05 17.17 5.80
N TRP A 124 16.61 17.76 6.92
CA TRP A 124 15.44 18.67 6.97
C TRP A 124 15.83 20.15 6.92
N ARG A 125 17.12 20.47 6.91
CA ARG A 125 17.66 21.85 6.90
C ARG A 125 18.48 22.14 5.65
N ILE A 126 18.29 21.33 4.59
CA ILE A 126 18.97 21.47 3.30
C ILE A 126 18.75 22.90 2.77
N SER A 127 19.83 23.64 2.56
CA SER A 127 19.74 25.01 2.02
C SER A 127 19.32 24.98 0.55
N PRO A 128 18.56 25.99 0.07
CA PRO A 128 18.17 26.07 -1.34
C PRO A 128 19.36 26.00 -2.31
N GLU A 129 20.51 26.53 -1.90
CA GLU A 129 21.75 26.55 -2.69
C GLU A 129 22.39 25.17 -2.86
N SER A 130 22.14 24.25 -1.92
CA SER A 130 22.69 22.89 -1.93
C SER A 130 21.84 21.89 -2.72
N VAL A 131 20.66 22.31 -3.19
CA VAL A 131 19.76 21.49 -3.99
C VAL A 131 20.30 21.40 -5.42
N PRO A 132 20.67 20.21 -5.93
CA PRO A 132 21.21 20.11 -7.27
C PRO A 132 20.14 20.43 -8.32
N ALA A 133 20.44 21.33 -9.26
CA ALA A 133 19.52 21.75 -10.32
C ALA A 133 19.05 20.61 -11.26
N MET A 134 19.70 19.44 -11.20
CA MET A 134 19.29 18.23 -11.92
C MET A 134 18.00 17.62 -11.35
N TYR A 135 17.73 17.82 -10.05
CA TYR A 135 16.54 17.28 -9.41
C TYR A 135 15.47 18.38 -9.32
N ASN A 136 14.23 18.04 -9.68
CA ASN A 136 13.07 18.89 -9.41
C ASN A 136 12.72 18.83 -7.91
N ALA A 137 13.58 19.42 -7.09
CA ALA A 137 13.61 19.23 -5.65
C ALA A 137 13.08 20.43 -4.86
N GLY A 138 12.59 21.49 -5.50
CA GLY A 138 12.04 22.66 -4.80
C GLY A 138 13.10 23.48 -4.04
N GLU A 139 12.68 24.18 -2.99
CA GLU A 139 13.51 25.17 -2.27
C GLU A 139 14.36 24.59 -1.11
N GLY A 140 14.36 23.27 -0.92
CA GLY A 140 15.05 22.63 0.21
C GLY A 140 14.32 22.82 1.55
N GLY A 141 14.98 22.40 2.62
CA GLY A 141 14.43 22.43 3.98
C GLY A 141 13.32 21.41 4.23
N PHE A 142 12.50 21.67 5.26
CA PHE A 142 11.40 20.78 5.68
C PHE A 142 10.20 20.83 4.73
N PHE A 143 10.04 21.94 4.00
CA PHE A 143 8.85 22.22 3.21
C PHE A 143 9.19 22.62 1.76
N PRO A 144 9.92 21.78 1.03
CA PRO A 144 10.59 22.16 -0.22
C PRO A 144 9.63 22.57 -1.35
N PHE A 145 8.40 22.07 -1.33
CA PHE A 145 7.37 22.36 -2.35
C PHE A 145 6.21 23.21 -1.81
N GLY A 146 6.38 23.83 -0.64
CA GLY A 146 5.34 24.63 -0.03
C GLY A 146 4.08 23.82 0.32
N PHE A 147 3.00 24.56 0.58
CA PHE A 147 1.73 23.98 1.04
C PHE A 147 1.03 23.20 -0.06
N GLU A 148 1.14 23.69 -1.30
CA GLU A 148 0.55 23.04 -2.46
C GLU A 148 1.17 21.66 -2.72
N GLY A 149 2.51 21.55 -2.71
CA GLY A 149 3.19 20.27 -2.89
C GLY A 149 2.87 19.28 -1.78
N THR A 150 2.76 19.78 -0.55
CA THR A 150 2.34 18.94 0.60
C THR A 150 0.92 18.41 0.44
N LEU A 151 -0.01 19.25 -0.02
CA LEU A 151 -1.40 18.82 -0.25
C LEU A 151 -1.49 17.79 -1.39
N ARG A 152 -0.73 17.99 -2.48
CA ARG A 152 -0.61 17.00 -3.58
C ARG A 152 -0.01 15.67 -3.09
N GLY A 153 1.03 15.73 -2.27
CA GLY A 153 1.62 14.56 -1.63
C GLY A 153 0.62 13.84 -0.72
N ALA A 154 -0.10 14.57 0.12
CA ALA A 154 -1.14 14.02 1.00
C ALA A 154 -2.26 13.32 0.21
N ALA A 155 -2.71 13.90 -0.92
CA ALA A 155 -3.69 13.27 -1.80
C ALA A 155 -3.19 11.95 -2.39
N THR A 156 -1.90 11.88 -2.76
CA THR A 156 -1.29 10.64 -3.27
C THR A 156 -1.16 9.59 -2.17
N CYS A 157 -0.68 9.99 -0.99
CA CYS A 157 -0.51 9.11 0.17
C CYS A 157 -1.85 8.64 0.77
N PHE A 158 -2.98 9.30 0.46
CA PHE A 158 -4.30 8.86 0.89
C PHE A 158 -4.60 7.42 0.49
N PHE A 159 -4.08 6.98 -0.66
CA PHE A 159 -4.18 5.59 -1.11
C PHE A 159 -3.65 4.59 -0.09
N GLY A 160 -2.61 4.94 0.68
CA GLY A 160 -2.05 4.10 1.73
C GLY A 160 -3.00 3.83 2.92
N PHE A 161 -4.09 4.59 3.05
CA PHE A 161 -5.11 4.40 4.08
C PHE A 161 -6.32 3.56 3.61
N VAL A 162 -6.39 3.21 2.33
CA VAL A 162 -7.44 2.36 1.77
C VAL A 162 -7.39 0.96 2.42
N GLY A 163 -8.56 0.41 2.75
CA GLY A 163 -8.70 -0.95 3.31
C GLY A 163 -9.20 -1.03 4.76
N PHE A 164 -9.42 0.08 5.47
CA PHE A 164 -10.02 0.04 6.82
C PHE A 164 -11.49 -0.45 6.80
N ASP A 165 -12.18 -0.26 5.67
CA ASP A 165 -13.55 -0.69 5.41
C ASP A 165 -13.69 -2.23 5.33
N CYS A 166 -12.59 -2.93 5.06
CA CYS A 166 -12.51 -4.39 5.14
C CYS A 166 -12.91 -4.90 6.53
N ILE A 167 -12.58 -4.17 7.60
CA ILE A 167 -12.91 -4.52 8.98
C ILE A 167 -14.44 -4.61 9.13
N ALA A 168 -15.17 -3.67 8.56
CA ALA A 168 -16.61 -3.61 8.65
C ALA A 168 -17.28 -4.74 7.83
N THR A 169 -16.70 -5.09 6.68
CA THR A 169 -17.14 -6.21 5.81
C THR A 169 -17.05 -7.58 6.50
N THR A 170 -16.16 -7.75 7.48
CA THR A 170 -16.05 -9.01 8.26
C THR A 170 -17.00 -9.11 9.45
N GLY A 171 -17.94 -8.17 9.60
CA GLY A 171 -18.78 -8.07 10.80
C GLY A 171 -19.65 -9.29 11.12
N GLU A 172 -19.95 -10.16 10.16
CA GLU A 172 -20.70 -11.41 10.41
C GLU A 172 -19.89 -12.48 11.14
N GLU A 173 -18.55 -12.41 11.08
CA GLU A 173 -17.65 -13.37 11.73
C GLU A 173 -17.26 -12.94 13.16
N VAL A 174 -17.74 -11.78 13.62
CA VAL A 174 -17.35 -11.16 14.88
C VAL A 174 -18.39 -11.44 15.97
N ARG A 175 -17.95 -11.96 17.13
CA ARG A 175 -18.85 -12.28 18.26
C ARG A 175 -19.62 -11.08 18.83
N ASN A 176 -19.03 -9.87 18.81
CA ASN A 176 -19.69 -8.64 19.27
C ASN A 176 -19.39 -7.46 18.33
N PRO A 177 -20.04 -7.41 17.15
CA PRO A 177 -19.72 -6.45 16.09
C PRO A 177 -19.87 -4.99 16.54
N ARG A 178 -20.92 -4.69 17.32
CA ARG A 178 -21.28 -3.34 17.78
C ARG A 178 -20.18 -2.65 18.58
N ARG A 179 -19.37 -3.41 19.33
CA ARG A 179 -18.24 -2.87 20.12
C ARG A 179 -16.89 -3.17 19.49
N ALA A 180 -16.74 -4.32 18.85
CA ALA A 180 -15.45 -4.75 18.31
C ALA A 180 -15.08 -3.99 17.03
N ILE A 181 -16.01 -3.79 16.09
CA ILE A 181 -15.72 -3.11 14.81
C ILE A 181 -15.26 -1.66 15.03
N PRO A 182 -15.99 -0.80 15.79
CA PRO A 182 -15.55 0.59 15.98
C PRO A 182 -14.19 0.69 16.68
N ARG A 183 -13.94 -0.17 17.68
CA ARG A 183 -12.65 -0.21 18.38
C ARG A 183 -11.52 -0.68 17.46
N ALA A 184 -11.78 -1.69 16.63
CA ALA A 184 -10.80 -2.20 15.68
C ALA A 184 -10.42 -1.12 14.66
N ILE A 185 -11.40 -0.42 14.08
CA ILE A 185 -11.16 0.68 13.13
C ILE A 185 -10.32 1.80 13.77
N LEU A 186 -10.69 2.27 14.98
CA LEU A 186 -9.95 3.34 15.65
C LEU A 186 -8.51 2.92 16.00
N LEU A 187 -8.33 1.72 16.55
CA LEU A 187 -7.01 1.21 16.92
C LEU A 187 -6.14 0.95 15.69
N SER A 188 -6.71 0.40 14.61
CA SER A 188 -5.96 0.16 13.37
C SER A 188 -5.55 1.47 12.71
N LEU A 189 -6.46 2.44 12.58
CA LEU A 189 -6.16 3.74 11.99
C LEU A 189 -5.11 4.52 12.82
N CYS A 190 -5.21 4.48 14.15
CA CYS A 190 -4.22 5.11 15.01
C CYS A 190 -2.84 4.42 14.88
N THR A 191 -2.80 3.09 14.83
CA THR A 191 -1.56 2.33 14.63
C THR A 191 -0.92 2.65 13.27
N ILE A 192 -1.73 2.67 12.21
CA ILE A 192 -1.28 3.01 10.84
C ILE A 192 -0.77 4.45 10.79
N PHE A 193 -1.48 5.39 11.41
CA PHE A 193 -1.05 6.79 11.50
C PHE A 193 0.35 6.90 12.15
N LEU A 194 0.56 6.27 13.30
CA LEU A 194 1.86 6.29 13.99
C LEU A 194 2.95 5.60 13.17
N ALA A 195 2.64 4.48 12.51
CA ALA A 195 3.55 3.77 11.65
C ALA A 195 3.99 4.62 10.45
N TYR A 196 3.04 5.19 9.70
CA TYR A 196 3.34 6.01 8.52
C TYR A 196 4.05 7.30 8.89
N PHE A 197 3.62 7.96 9.96
CA PHE A 197 4.31 9.13 10.48
C PHE A 197 5.75 8.80 10.88
N GLY A 198 5.95 7.71 11.62
CA GLY A 198 7.27 7.26 12.06
C GLY A 198 8.19 6.90 10.89
N VAL A 199 7.71 6.08 9.94
CA VAL A 199 8.49 5.67 8.76
C VAL A 199 8.84 6.88 7.88
N SER A 200 7.87 7.77 7.60
CA SER A 200 8.11 8.98 6.80
C SER A 200 9.15 9.90 7.48
N THR A 201 9.04 10.06 8.80
CA THR A 201 9.99 10.85 9.59
C THR A 201 11.40 10.29 9.50
N VAL A 202 11.60 9.01 9.78
CA VAL A 202 12.95 8.43 9.77
C VAL A 202 13.51 8.34 8.35
N LEU A 203 12.68 8.00 7.36
CA LEU A 203 13.13 7.89 5.97
C LEU A 203 13.66 9.22 5.44
N THR A 204 12.95 10.33 5.70
CA THR A 204 13.37 11.66 5.26
C THR A 204 14.52 12.24 6.09
N LEU A 205 14.75 11.75 7.31
CA LEU A 205 15.92 12.11 8.11
C LEU A 205 17.16 11.27 7.79
N MET A 206 17.00 10.03 7.31
CA MET A 206 18.14 9.19 6.94
C MET A 206 18.79 9.61 5.62
N TRP A 207 17.99 10.15 4.68
CA TRP A 207 18.47 10.45 3.34
C TRP A 207 17.70 11.63 2.71
N PRO A 208 18.37 12.50 1.92
CA PRO A 208 17.71 13.62 1.26
C PRO A 208 16.48 13.20 0.45
N TYR A 209 15.35 13.88 0.64
CA TYR A 209 14.06 13.54 0.04
C TYR A 209 14.10 13.40 -1.49
N TYR A 210 14.96 14.16 -2.17
CA TYR A 210 15.07 14.16 -3.62
C TYR A 210 15.99 13.08 -4.19
N LYS A 211 16.73 12.35 -3.34
CA LYS A 211 17.61 11.23 -3.74
C LYS A 211 17.00 9.87 -3.42
N GLN A 212 15.74 9.82 -2.97
CA GLN A 212 15.08 8.55 -2.65
C GLN A 212 14.66 7.83 -3.93
N ASP A 213 14.70 6.50 -3.89
CA ASP A 213 14.13 5.68 -4.96
C ASP A 213 12.61 5.64 -4.84
N VAL A 214 11.91 5.82 -5.95
CA VAL A 214 10.44 5.89 -6.00
C VAL A 214 9.79 4.52 -5.76
N ASN A 215 10.45 3.43 -6.16
CA ASN A 215 9.90 2.08 -6.14
C ASN A 215 10.28 1.31 -4.87
N ALA A 216 11.52 1.47 -4.38
CA ALA A 216 12.06 0.77 -3.21
C ALA A 216 12.85 1.71 -2.27
N PRO A 217 12.21 2.74 -1.69
CA PRO A 217 12.89 3.78 -0.92
C PRO A 217 13.64 3.25 0.30
N LEU A 218 13.04 2.32 1.06
CA LEU A 218 13.64 1.79 2.28
C LEU A 218 14.90 0.93 2.00
N PRO A 219 14.86 -0.12 1.15
CA PRO A 219 16.06 -0.84 0.77
C PRO A 219 17.14 0.06 0.15
N HIS A 220 16.73 1.03 -0.67
CA HIS A 220 17.65 1.98 -1.29
C HIS A 220 18.40 2.80 -0.25
N VAL A 221 17.70 3.44 0.67
CA VAL A 221 18.34 4.27 1.71
C VAL A 221 19.28 3.45 2.59
N PHE A 222 18.86 2.25 3.03
CA PHE A 222 19.75 1.38 3.82
C PHE A 222 20.98 0.90 3.04
N ASN A 223 20.90 0.79 1.71
CA ASN A 223 22.04 0.51 0.85
C ASN A 223 23.01 1.69 0.80
N GLU A 224 22.49 2.91 0.59
CA GLU A 224 23.30 4.13 0.46
C GLU A 224 24.06 4.47 1.74
N ILE A 225 23.47 4.23 2.91
CA ILE A 225 24.15 4.44 4.20
C ILE A 225 25.06 3.26 4.60
N GLY A 226 25.17 2.21 3.77
CA GLY A 226 26.04 1.04 4.00
C GLY A 226 25.49 -0.02 4.98
N TRP A 227 24.23 0.07 5.40
CA TRP A 227 23.59 -0.87 6.32
C TRP A 227 22.94 -2.06 5.59
N ASN A 228 23.78 -2.87 4.94
CA ASN A 228 23.34 -4.01 4.12
C ASN A 228 22.47 -5.03 4.85
N PHE A 229 22.70 -5.24 6.15
CA PHE A 229 21.85 -6.13 6.96
C PHE A 229 20.42 -5.60 7.06
N ALA A 230 20.26 -4.31 7.35
CA ALA A 230 18.94 -3.67 7.43
C ALA A 230 18.26 -3.64 6.05
N LYS A 231 19.00 -3.36 4.97
CA LYS A 231 18.51 -3.43 3.58
C LYS A 231 17.77 -4.74 3.31
N TRP A 232 18.38 -5.89 3.62
CA TRP A 232 17.77 -7.19 3.33
C TRP A 232 16.57 -7.50 4.22
N ILE A 233 16.60 -7.10 5.49
CA ILE A 233 15.43 -7.22 6.38
C ILE A 233 14.24 -6.45 5.80
N VAL A 234 14.44 -5.18 5.43
CA VAL A 234 13.35 -4.34 4.92
C VAL A 234 12.93 -4.76 3.52
N ALA A 235 13.84 -5.26 2.69
CA ALA A 235 13.53 -5.77 1.35
C ALA A 235 12.61 -7.00 1.42
N ILE A 236 13.02 -8.02 2.19
CA ILE A 236 12.21 -9.23 2.37
C ILE A 236 10.90 -8.87 3.07
N GLY A 237 10.97 -7.98 4.07
CA GLY A 237 9.80 -7.51 4.77
C GLY A 237 8.80 -6.75 3.90
N GLY A 238 9.28 -5.91 2.99
CA GLY A 238 8.47 -5.19 2.02
C GLY A 238 7.76 -6.12 1.05
N ILE A 239 8.45 -7.16 0.57
CA ILE A 239 7.84 -8.20 -0.28
C ILE A 239 6.70 -8.90 0.46
N ILE A 240 6.95 -9.35 1.69
CA ILE A 240 5.92 -10.03 2.49
C ILE A 240 4.75 -9.09 2.78
N GLY A 241 5.03 -7.82 3.08
CA GLY A 241 4.02 -6.78 3.31
C GLY A 241 3.13 -6.54 2.10
N LEU A 242 3.73 -6.42 0.91
CA LEU A 242 3.00 -6.22 -0.35
C LEU A 242 2.16 -7.45 -0.72
N VAL A 243 2.68 -8.66 -0.54
CA VAL A 243 1.90 -9.91 -0.76
C VAL A 243 0.72 -9.99 0.22
N ALA A 244 0.93 -9.66 1.50
CA ALA A 244 -0.13 -9.64 2.50
C ALA A 244 -1.18 -8.56 2.20
N SER A 245 -0.76 -7.39 1.72
CA SER A 245 -1.67 -6.31 1.30
C SER A 245 -2.50 -6.71 0.07
N LEU A 246 -1.88 -7.34 -0.94
CA LEU A 246 -2.56 -7.84 -2.13
C LEU A 246 -3.61 -8.89 -1.75
N PHE A 247 -3.25 -9.80 -0.85
CA PHE A 247 -4.18 -10.77 -0.28
C PHE A 247 -5.36 -10.08 0.42
N GLY A 248 -5.08 -9.05 1.23
CA GLY A 248 -6.09 -8.24 1.92
C GLY A 248 -7.03 -7.47 0.98
N ALA A 249 -6.54 -6.98 -0.17
CA ALA A 249 -7.35 -6.28 -1.15
C ALA A 249 -8.26 -7.22 -1.96
N MET A 250 -7.81 -8.44 -2.27
CA MET A 250 -8.60 -9.39 -3.05
C MET A 250 -9.66 -10.14 -2.21
N PHE A 251 -9.49 -10.18 -0.88
CA PHE A 251 -10.34 -10.96 0.01
C PHE A 251 -11.80 -10.45 0.16
N PRO A 252 -12.07 -9.13 0.28
CA PRO A 252 -13.44 -8.60 0.42
C PRO A 252 -14.22 -8.62 -0.88
N GLN A 253 -13.54 -8.57 -2.02
CA GLN A 253 -14.16 -8.37 -3.33
C GLN A 253 -15.25 -9.41 -3.68
N PRO A 254 -15.04 -10.73 -3.54
CA PRO A 254 -16.09 -11.72 -3.81
C PRO A 254 -17.32 -11.57 -2.89
N ARG A 255 -17.14 -11.06 -1.67
CA ARG A 255 -18.22 -10.89 -0.69
C ARG A 255 -19.15 -9.74 -1.08
N ILE A 256 -18.59 -8.65 -1.58
CA ILE A 256 -19.36 -7.49 -2.04
C ILE A 256 -20.17 -7.86 -3.28
N ILE A 257 -19.52 -8.53 -4.26
CA ILE A 257 -20.20 -9.02 -5.47
C ILE A 257 -21.35 -9.95 -5.10
N TYR A 258 -21.11 -10.90 -4.18
CA TYR A 258 -22.14 -11.82 -3.72
C TYR A 258 -23.30 -11.10 -3.03
N ALA A 259 -23.02 -10.13 -2.16
CA ALA A 259 -24.07 -9.35 -1.49
C ALA A 259 -24.92 -8.55 -2.48
N MET A 260 -24.29 -7.89 -3.46
CA MET A 260 -25.01 -7.14 -4.49
C MET A 260 -25.85 -8.04 -5.41
N ALA A 261 -25.33 -9.22 -5.78
CA ALA A 261 -26.08 -10.20 -6.57
C ALA A 261 -27.28 -10.78 -5.80
N GLN A 262 -27.14 -11.03 -4.49
CA GLN A 262 -28.27 -11.45 -3.64
C GLN A 262 -29.39 -10.40 -3.58
N ASP A 263 -29.02 -9.13 -3.59
CA ASP A 263 -29.96 -8.01 -3.58
C ASP A 263 -30.49 -7.67 -5.01
N GLY A 264 -30.06 -8.39 -6.05
CA GLY A 264 -30.53 -8.23 -7.44
C GLY A 264 -29.95 -7.02 -8.18
N LEU A 265 -28.84 -6.46 -7.70
CA LEU A 265 -28.21 -5.26 -8.25
C LEU A 265 -27.13 -5.55 -9.31
N ILE A 266 -26.80 -6.83 -9.56
CA ILE A 266 -25.88 -7.34 -10.58
C ILE A 266 -26.43 -8.65 -11.14
#